data_AF-A0A2A4FUS1-F1
#
_entry.id   AF-A0A2A4FUS1-F1
#
_cell.length_a   1.000
_cell.length_b   1.000
_cell.length_c   1.000
_cell.angle_alpha   90.00
_cell.angle_beta   90.00
_cell.angle_gamma   90.00
#
_symmetry.space_group_name_H-M   'P 1'
#
loop_
_entity.id
_entity.type
_entity.pdbx_description
1 polymer ?
#
loop_
_entity_poly.entity_id
_entity_poly.type
_entity_poly.pdbx_seq_one_letter_code
_entity_poly.pdbx_strand_id
1 'polypeptide(L)'
;MAFQVQQEAARLGAAETIGALLAADGAKGHSYIACTIFARGREAARDLADAVHFLSSLHGRHPGVIDHARDKAADPEVRAWLDAAAAGFAEERAYLMRAVVAAGPLPSTPGHAECEAAVTGQRHALDMLGRSDRNGCALGAALALVLDWRAVRAVIDAAAQRFGLALTPPALPSARQALAIAAEAGSPAVERAMVFGAQQLLVQHRGLWGLLEARSEARAEVFA
;
A
#
# COMPACT_ATOMS: atom_id res chain seq x y z
N MET A 1 45.25 -3.43 3.62
CA MET A 1 44.42 -4.62 3.40
C MET A 1 43.38 -4.89 4.50
N ALA A 2 43.50 -4.35 5.72
CA ALA A 2 42.46 -4.51 6.75
C ALA A 2 41.25 -3.55 6.60
N PHE A 3 41.38 -2.46 5.85
CA PHE A 3 40.34 -1.43 5.72
C PHE A 3 39.22 -1.77 4.72
N GLN A 4 39.45 -2.77 3.86
CA GLN A 4 38.48 -3.23 2.86
C GLN A 4 37.59 -4.36 3.40
N VAL A 5 38.08 -5.10 4.41
CA VAL A 5 37.35 -6.21 5.07
C VAL A 5 36.27 -5.68 6.04
N GLN A 6 36.40 -4.42 6.49
CA GLN A 6 35.43 -3.79 7.39
C GLN A 6 34.25 -3.11 6.64
N GLN A 7 34.33 -2.96 5.31
CA GLN A 7 33.26 -2.36 4.49
C GLN A 7 32.20 -3.38 4.04
N GLU A 8 32.43 -4.68 4.26
CA GLU A 8 31.39 -5.71 4.27
C GLU A 8 30.76 -5.80 5.67
N ALA A 9 30.33 -4.66 6.23
CA ALA A 9 29.26 -4.75 7.21
C ALA A 9 28.11 -5.44 6.48
N ALA A 10 27.71 -6.64 6.93
CA ALA A 10 26.77 -7.52 6.25
C ALA A 10 25.61 -6.69 5.69
N ARG A 11 25.65 -6.44 4.38
CA ARG A 11 24.66 -5.60 3.72
C ARG A 11 23.34 -6.35 3.87
N LEU A 12 22.38 -5.73 4.56
CA LEU A 12 21.03 -6.29 4.68
C LEU A 12 20.53 -6.57 3.26
N GLY A 13 20.02 -7.77 3.03
CA GLY A 13 19.46 -8.15 1.73
C GLY A 13 18.18 -7.35 1.44
N ALA A 14 17.62 -7.57 0.24
CA ALA A 14 16.35 -6.96 -0.14
C ALA A 14 15.24 -7.26 0.88
N ALA A 15 15.12 -8.51 1.34
CA ALA A 15 14.08 -8.93 2.26
C ALA A 15 14.17 -8.18 3.60
N GLU A 16 15.35 -8.14 4.22
CA GLU A 16 15.58 -7.44 5.48
C GLU A 16 15.36 -5.93 5.33
N THR A 17 15.84 -5.35 4.24
CA THR A 17 15.69 -3.91 3.97
C THR A 17 14.22 -3.53 3.75
N ILE A 18 13.47 -4.31 2.98
CA ILE A 18 12.02 -4.11 2.78
C ILE A 18 11.26 -4.29 4.09
N GLY A 19 11.62 -5.29 4.90
CA GLY A 19 11.06 -5.48 6.23
C GLY A 19 11.30 -4.28 7.15
N ALA A 20 12.49 -3.69 7.14
CA ALA A 20 12.82 -2.48 7.88
C ALA A 20 12.04 -1.26 7.39
N LEU A 21 11.90 -1.09 6.07
CA LEU A 21 11.08 -0.02 5.48
C LEU A 21 9.61 -0.13 5.90
N LEU A 22 9.03 -1.33 5.89
CA LEU A 22 7.66 -1.56 6.37
C LEU A 22 7.48 -1.24 7.86
N ALA A 23 8.48 -1.54 8.68
CA ALA A 23 8.44 -1.22 10.10
C ALA A 23 8.47 0.30 10.36
N ALA A 24 9.23 1.04 9.55
CA ALA A 24 9.37 2.50 9.68
C ALA A 24 8.22 3.28 9.03
N ASP A 25 7.87 2.92 7.79
CA ASP A 25 7.02 3.71 6.91
C ASP A 25 5.70 3.04 6.53
N GLY A 26 5.52 1.76 6.90
CA GLY A 26 4.28 1.04 6.63
C GLY A 26 3.07 1.62 7.34
N ALA A 27 1.89 1.39 6.77
CA ALA A 27 0.59 1.86 7.24
C ALA A 27 0.35 1.55 8.72
N LYS A 28 0.80 0.38 9.20
CA LYS A 28 0.68 -0.01 10.61
C LYS A 28 1.30 0.99 11.59
N GLY A 29 2.40 1.65 11.21
CA GLY A 29 3.13 2.60 12.05
C GLY A 29 2.59 4.03 12.00
N HIS A 30 1.64 4.34 11.10
CA HIS A 30 1.08 5.68 11.00
C HIS A 30 0.11 5.95 12.16
N SER A 31 0.30 7.05 12.90
CA SER A 31 -0.53 7.44 14.06
C SER A 31 -2.03 7.39 13.75
N TYR A 32 -2.39 7.96 12.59
CA TYR A 32 -3.77 8.00 12.12
C TYR A 32 -4.43 6.62 12.03
N ILE A 33 -3.75 5.62 11.47
CA ILE A 33 -4.28 4.25 11.36
C ILE A 33 -4.17 3.50 12.69
N ALA A 34 -3.08 3.69 13.43
CA ALA A 34 -2.83 2.97 14.67
C ALA A 34 -3.87 3.29 15.76
N CYS A 35 -4.50 4.47 15.70
CA CYS A 35 -5.46 4.89 16.72
C CYS A 35 -6.55 5.83 16.19
N THR A 36 -6.16 6.96 15.60
CA THR A 36 -7.05 8.11 15.41
C THR A 36 -8.30 7.79 14.60
N ILE A 37 -8.17 7.06 13.49
CA ILE A 37 -9.28 6.73 12.59
C ILE A 37 -10.39 5.91 13.27
N PHE A 38 -10.05 5.17 14.34
CA PHE A 38 -11.00 4.33 15.08
C PHE A 38 -11.59 5.01 16.32
N ALA A 39 -10.93 6.03 16.87
CA ALA A 39 -11.25 6.60 18.18
C ALA A 39 -12.29 7.74 18.17
N ARG A 40 -12.72 8.23 16.99
CA ARG A 40 -13.55 9.46 16.86
C ARG A 40 -15.06 9.25 16.94
N GLY A 41 -15.54 8.16 17.53
CA GLY A 41 -16.96 7.94 17.83
C GLY A 41 -17.86 8.04 16.58
N ARG A 42 -18.76 9.05 16.55
CA ARG A 42 -19.68 9.27 15.42
C ARG A 42 -18.98 9.70 14.12
N GLU A 43 -17.86 10.40 14.23
CA GLU A 43 -17.10 10.89 13.06
C GLU A 43 -16.28 9.78 12.38
N ALA A 44 -16.01 8.68 13.09
CA ALA A 44 -15.29 7.54 12.55
C ALA A 44 -15.94 6.96 11.28
N ALA A 45 -17.26 7.09 11.12
CA ALA A 45 -17.94 6.66 9.90
C ALA A 45 -17.52 7.48 8.67
N ARG A 46 -17.34 8.80 8.82
CA ARG A 46 -16.88 9.68 7.73
C ARG A 46 -15.41 9.45 7.41
N ASP A 47 -14.59 9.26 8.44
CA ASP A 47 -13.16 8.97 8.27
C ASP A 47 -12.92 7.62 7.56
N LEU A 48 -13.71 6.59 7.91
CA LEU A 48 -13.69 5.30 7.24
C LEU A 48 -14.23 5.38 5.81
N ALA A 49 -15.26 6.19 5.56
CA ALA A 49 -15.77 6.45 4.21
C ALA A 49 -14.69 7.11 3.33
N ASP A 50 -14.03 8.16 3.84
CA ASP A 50 -12.89 8.77 3.16
C ASP A 50 -11.82 7.72 2.84
N ALA A 51 -11.41 6.93 3.83
CA ALA A 51 -10.37 5.93 3.64
C ALA A 51 -10.69 4.96 2.49
N VAL A 52 -11.89 4.38 2.45
CA VAL A 52 -12.25 3.43 1.37
C VAL A 52 -12.36 4.11 0.01
N HIS A 53 -12.87 5.35 -0.06
CA HIS A 53 -12.94 6.12 -1.30
C HIS A 53 -11.54 6.43 -1.85
N PHE A 54 -10.66 7.00 -1.03
CA PHE A 54 -9.32 7.38 -1.47
C PHE A 54 -8.42 6.16 -1.75
N LEU A 55 -8.55 5.07 -0.99
CA LEU A 55 -7.92 3.80 -1.33
C LEU A 55 -8.41 3.26 -2.68
N SER A 56 -9.72 3.36 -2.97
CA SER A 56 -10.27 2.90 -4.25
C SER A 56 -9.79 3.76 -5.41
N SER A 57 -9.56 5.07 -5.18
CA SER A 57 -8.93 5.93 -6.17
C SER A 57 -7.53 5.42 -6.52
N LEU A 58 -6.71 5.06 -5.52
CA LEU A 58 -5.35 4.56 -5.78
C LEU A 58 -5.32 3.15 -6.38
N HIS A 59 -6.14 2.24 -5.85
CA HIS A 59 -5.98 0.79 -6.06
C HIS A 59 -7.15 0.13 -6.77
N GLY A 60 -8.22 0.86 -7.09
CA GLY A 60 -9.41 0.31 -7.75
C GLY A 60 -9.25 0.07 -9.26
N ARG A 61 -8.24 0.66 -9.89
CA ARG A 61 -7.99 0.49 -11.34
C ARG A 61 -7.18 -0.79 -11.61
N HIS A 62 -7.42 -1.37 -12.79
CA HIS A 62 -6.65 -2.46 -13.35
C HIS A 62 -6.23 -2.09 -14.79
N PRO A 63 -4.98 -2.35 -15.22
CA PRO A 63 -3.88 -2.94 -14.44
C PRO A 63 -3.36 -2.01 -13.33
N GLY A 64 -2.92 -2.61 -12.22
CA GLY A 64 -2.22 -1.93 -11.13
C GLY A 64 -0.74 -2.36 -11.03
N VAL A 65 -0.07 -1.97 -9.94
CA VAL A 65 1.37 -2.23 -9.74
C VAL A 65 1.70 -3.73 -9.80
N ILE A 66 0.89 -4.59 -9.17
CA ILE A 66 1.10 -6.05 -9.19
C ILE A 66 0.95 -6.58 -10.62
N ASP A 67 -0.05 -6.12 -11.36
CA ASP A 67 -0.29 -6.53 -12.74
C ASP A 67 0.89 -6.12 -13.65
N HIS A 68 1.42 -4.90 -13.49
CA HIS A 68 2.59 -4.46 -14.25
C HIS A 68 3.88 -5.20 -13.87
N ALA A 69 4.10 -5.53 -12.59
CA ALA A 69 5.21 -6.37 -12.18
C ALA A 69 5.07 -7.79 -12.77
N ARG A 70 3.83 -8.30 -12.78
CA ARG A 70 3.45 -9.57 -13.40
C ARG A 70 3.67 -9.55 -14.90
N ASP A 71 3.58 -8.46 -15.63
CA ASP A 71 3.92 -8.54 -17.07
C ASP A 71 5.44 -8.66 -17.31
N LYS A 72 6.27 -8.29 -16.32
CA LYS A 72 7.73 -8.13 -16.48
C LYS A 72 8.59 -9.26 -15.91
N ALA A 73 8.09 -10.08 -14.97
CA ALA A 73 8.95 -11.07 -14.32
C ALA A 73 9.37 -12.24 -15.25
N ALA A 74 10.67 -12.40 -15.47
CA ALA A 74 11.19 -13.52 -16.27
C ALA A 74 11.35 -14.81 -15.45
N ASP A 75 11.53 -14.68 -14.13
CA ASP A 75 11.73 -15.81 -13.23
C ASP A 75 10.39 -16.55 -12.98
N PRO A 76 10.32 -17.88 -13.16
CA PRO A 76 9.09 -18.65 -12.98
C PRO A 76 8.49 -18.63 -11.57
N GLU A 77 9.32 -18.61 -10.53
CA GLU A 77 8.87 -18.59 -9.13
C GLU A 77 8.30 -17.21 -8.77
N VAL A 78 9.01 -16.15 -9.18
CA VAL A 78 8.51 -14.77 -9.07
C VAL A 78 7.21 -14.59 -9.85
N ARG A 79 7.13 -15.14 -11.08
CA ARG A 79 5.93 -15.12 -11.91
C ARG A 79 4.75 -15.80 -11.21
N ALA A 80 4.94 -17.01 -10.67
CA ALA A 80 3.90 -17.75 -9.97
C ALA A 80 3.41 -17.02 -8.72
N TRP A 81 4.32 -16.39 -7.95
CA TRP A 81 3.93 -15.56 -6.83
C TRP A 81 3.12 -14.33 -7.26
N LEU A 82 3.54 -13.65 -8.35
CA LEU A 82 2.81 -12.51 -8.91
C LEU A 82 1.45 -12.89 -9.49
N ASP A 83 1.31 -14.09 -10.07
CA ASP A 83 0.01 -14.62 -10.52
C ASP A 83 -0.95 -14.76 -9.32
N ALA A 84 -0.47 -15.37 -8.22
CA ALA A 84 -1.25 -15.52 -6.99
C ALA A 84 -1.57 -14.15 -6.35
N ALA A 85 -0.61 -13.22 -6.34
CA ALA A 85 -0.81 -11.87 -5.83
C ALA A 85 -1.82 -11.08 -6.68
N ALA A 86 -1.79 -11.21 -8.00
CA ALA A 86 -2.73 -10.53 -8.90
C ALA A 86 -4.16 -11.05 -8.72
N ALA A 87 -4.33 -12.38 -8.61
CA ALA A 87 -5.61 -13.01 -8.33
C ALA A 87 -6.16 -12.56 -6.95
N GLY A 88 -5.33 -12.67 -5.91
CA GLY A 88 -5.71 -12.22 -4.57
C GLY A 88 -6.06 -10.74 -4.53
N PHE A 89 -5.27 -9.87 -5.16
CA PHE A 89 -5.54 -8.44 -5.17
C PHE A 89 -6.80 -8.07 -5.98
N ALA A 90 -7.21 -8.88 -6.96
CA ALA A 90 -8.50 -8.72 -7.62
C ALA A 90 -9.66 -8.92 -6.64
N GLU A 91 -9.57 -9.89 -5.74
CA GLU A 91 -10.55 -10.10 -4.67
C GLU A 91 -10.54 -8.95 -3.64
N GLU A 92 -9.34 -8.47 -3.27
CA GLU A 92 -9.18 -7.31 -2.40
C GLU A 92 -9.83 -6.05 -2.99
N ARG A 93 -9.60 -5.79 -4.29
CA ARG A 93 -10.25 -4.67 -5.02
C ARG A 93 -11.76 -4.81 -5.04
N ALA A 94 -12.28 -6.01 -5.30
CA ALA A 94 -13.72 -6.25 -5.29
C ALA A 94 -14.32 -6.01 -3.90
N TYR A 95 -13.63 -6.40 -2.83
CA TYR A 95 -14.05 -6.14 -1.46
C TYR A 95 -14.03 -4.65 -1.10
N LEU A 96 -12.94 -3.95 -1.45
CA LEU A 96 -12.82 -2.51 -1.30
C LEU A 96 -13.96 -1.78 -2.01
N MET A 97 -14.33 -2.22 -3.21
CA MET A 97 -15.42 -1.59 -3.97
C MET A 97 -16.79 -1.82 -3.35
N ARG A 98 -17.04 -2.98 -2.73
CA ARG A 98 -18.25 -3.17 -1.92
C ARG A 98 -18.28 -2.21 -0.74
N ALA A 99 -17.14 -2.01 -0.06
CA ALA A 99 -17.04 -1.06 1.06
C ALA A 99 -17.32 0.39 0.63
N VAL A 100 -16.81 0.81 -0.53
CA VAL A 100 -17.11 2.13 -1.12
C VAL A 100 -18.60 2.29 -1.42
N VAL A 101 -19.23 1.29 -2.04
CA VAL A 101 -20.68 1.33 -2.34
C VAL A 101 -21.49 1.42 -1.05
N ALA A 102 -21.12 0.66 -0.01
CA ALA A 102 -21.81 0.69 1.28
C ALA A 102 -21.60 1.99 2.06
N ALA A 103 -20.43 2.64 1.90
CA ALA A 103 -20.15 3.94 2.50
C ALA A 103 -21.03 5.07 1.93
N GLY A 104 -21.50 4.92 0.70
CA GLY A 104 -22.27 5.95 0.01
C GLY A 104 -21.39 7.09 -0.50
N PRO A 105 -21.95 8.30 -0.72
CA PRO A 105 -21.20 9.44 -1.25
C PRO A 105 -19.99 9.82 -0.39
N LEU A 106 -18.92 10.28 -1.04
CA LEU A 106 -17.74 10.79 -0.35
C LEU A 106 -18.13 11.96 0.58
N PRO A 107 -17.72 11.96 1.86
CA PRO A 107 -17.99 13.06 2.77
C PRO A 107 -17.43 14.40 2.25
N SER A 108 -18.26 15.45 2.33
CA SER A 108 -17.80 16.81 2.07
C SER A 108 -16.83 17.27 3.15
N THR A 109 -15.67 17.76 2.72
CA THR A 109 -14.59 18.27 3.58
C THR A 109 -13.97 19.49 2.91
N PRO A 110 -13.63 20.56 3.65
CA PRO A 110 -12.83 21.66 3.11
C PRO A 110 -11.55 21.16 2.42
N GLY A 111 -11.11 21.86 1.37
CA GLY A 111 -9.91 21.47 0.62
C GLY A 111 -10.09 20.23 -0.27
N HIS A 112 -11.32 19.91 -0.68
CA HIS A 112 -11.59 18.71 -1.48
C HIS A 112 -10.87 18.72 -2.85
N ALA A 113 -10.79 19.88 -3.52
CA ALA A 113 -10.12 19.99 -4.82
C ALA A 113 -8.61 19.69 -4.71
N GLU A 114 -7.97 20.17 -3.65
CA GLU A 114 -6.57 19.94 -3.33
C GLU A 114 -6.32 18.47 -3.00
N CYS A 115 -7.23 17.84 -2.24
CA CYS A 115 -7.18 16.40 -1.96
C CYS A 115 -7.25 15.56 -3.25
N GLU A 116 -8.18 15.89 -4.15
CA GLU A 116 -8.33 15.21 -5.44
C GLU A 116 -7.09 15.38 -6.33
N ALA A 117 -6.49 16.58 -6.35
CA ALA A 117 -5.26 16.83 -7.08
C ALA A 117 -4.09 16.00 -6.52
N ALA A 118 -3.92 15.97 -5.18
CA ALA A 118 -2.89 15.18 -4.52
C ALA A 118 -3.01 13.69 -4.86
N VAL A 119 -4.23 13.14 -4.77
CA VAL A 119 -4.50 11.72 -5.04
C VAL A 119 -4.38 11.39 -6.53
N THR A 120 -4.65 12.35 -7.42
CA THR A 120 -4.32 12.22 -8.85
C THR A 120 -2.82 12.12 -9.08
N GLY A 121 -2.02 12.94 -8.38
CA GLY A 121 -0.56 12.84 -8.40
C GLY A 121 -0.04 11.49 -7.90
N GLN A 122 -0.58 11.00 -6.78
CA GLN A 122 -0.21 9.68 -6.23
C GLN A 122 -0.55 8.53 -7.19
N ARG A 123 -1.73 8.56 -7.81
CA ARG A 123 -2.11 7.58 -8.85
C ARG A 123 -1.12 7.56 -9.99
N HIS A 124 -0.74 8.73 -10.50
CA HIS A 124 0.24 8.84 -11.57
C HIS A 124 1.61 8.29 -11.13
N ALA A 125 2.05 8.59 -9.91
CA ALA A 125 3.30 8.05 -9.36
C ALA A 125 3.27 6.51 -9.28
N LEU A 126 2.16 5.91 -8.84
CA LEU A 126 1.99 4.45 -8.78
C LEU A 126 2.01 3.81 -10.17
N ASP A 127 1.37 4.43 -11.18
CA ASP A 127 1.40 3.97 -12.57
C ASP A 127 2.84 3.99 -13.13
N MET A 128 3.56 5.10 -12.93
CA MET A 128 4.97 5.23 -13.32
C MET A 128 5.86 4.21 -12.61
N LEU A 129 5.56 3.93 -11.34
CA LEU A 129 6.30 2.95 -10.54
C LEU A 129 6.13 1.53 -11.10
N GLY A 130 4.90 1.10 -11.38
CA GLY A 130 4.62 -0.21 -12.00
C GLY A 130 5.24 -0.33 -13.40
N ARG A 131 5.23 0.77 -14.17
CA ARG A 131 5.77 0.80 -15.53
C ARG A 131 7.27 1.01 -15.62
N SER A 132 7.98 1.21 -14.51
CA SER A 132 9.44 1.39 -14.50
C SER A 132 10.19 0.26 -15.22
N ASP A 133 11.11 0.60 -16.14
CA ASP A 133 11.98 -0.36 -16.84
C ASP A 133 13.16 -0.84 -16.00
N ARG A 134 13.36 -0.24 -14.82
CA ARG A 134 14.44 -0.64 -13.93
C ARG A 134 14.12 -2.02 -13.33
N ASN A 135 14.87 -3.04 -13.78
CA ASN A 135 14.67 -4.42 -13.35
C ASN A 135 14.64 -4.55 -11.82
N GLY A 136 13.55 -5.12 -11.27
CA GLY A 136 13.28 -5.23 -9.84
C GLY A 136 12.39 -4.13 -9.24
N CYS A 137 12.27 -2.96 -9.88
CA CYS A 137 11.51 -1.82 -9.33
C CYS A 137 10.02 -2.12 -9.15
N ALA A 138 9.35 -2.57 -10.22
CA ALA A 138 7.93 -2.92 -10.16
C ALA A 138 7.66 -4.09 -9.18
N LEU A 139 8.58 -5.08 -9.12
CA LEU A 139 8.49 -6.20 -8.19
C LEU A 139 8.59 -5.71 -6.73
N GLY A 140 9.53 -4.81 -6.43
CA GLY A 140 9.65 -4.23 -5.09
C GLY A 140 8.42 -3.46 -4.65
N ALA A 141 7.82 -2.69 -5.58
CA ALA A 141 6.56 -2.00 -5.32
C ALA A 141 5.40 -2.99 -5.08
N ALA A 142 5.31 -4.08 -5.86
CA ALA A 142 4.32 -5.13 -5.65
C ALA A 142 4.50 -5.85 -4.30
N LEU A 143 5.74 -6.16 -3.90
CA LEU A 143 6.08 -6.75 -2.61
C LEU A 143 5.64 -5.86 -1.44
N ALA A 144 6.01 -4.58 -1.49
CA ALA A 144 5.59 -3.62 -0.48
C ALA A 144 4.07 -3.48 -0.42
N LEU A 145 3.37 -3.54 -1.56
CA LEU A 145 1.91 -3.43 -1.60
C LEU A 145 1.30 -4.63 -0.90
N VAL A 146 1.68 -5.85 -1.25
CA VAL A 146 1.18 -7.07 -0.62
C VAL A 146 1.44 -7.09 0.89
N LEU A 147 2.64 -6.67 1.31
CA LEU A 147 3.04 -6.67 2.71
C LEU A 147 2.30 -5.62 3.54
N ASP A 148 2.23 -4.38 3.04
CA ASP A 148 1.58 -3.26 3.72
C ASP A 148 0.05 -3.38 3.72
N TRP A 149 -0.52 -4.04 2.70
CA TRP A 149 -1.96 -4.20 2.55
C TRP A 149 -2.63 -4.83 3.76
N ARG A 150 -1.92 -5.63 4.56
CA ARG A 150 -2.49 -6.20 5.80
C ARG A 150 -2.97 -5.13 6.78
N ALA A 151 -2.24 -4.03 6.91
CA ALA A 151 -2.63 -2.91 7.76
C ALA A 151 -3.73 -2.06 7.09
N VAL A 152 -3.61 -1.83 5.78
CA VAL A 152 -4.66 -1.16 4.98
C VAL A 152 -5.99 -1.92 5.08
N ARG A 153 -5.95 -3.25 5.00
CA ARG A 153 -7.09 -4.15 5.05
C ARG A 153 -7.83 -4.06 6.39
N ALA A 154 -7.12 -3.83 7.50
CA ALA A 154 -7.78 -3.61 8.79
C ALA A 154 -8.68 -2.36 8.79
N VAL A 155 -8.30 -1.30 8.07
CA VAL A 155 -9.14 -0.10 7.89
C VAL A 155 -10.35 -0.43 7.00
N ILE A 156 -10.15 -1.18 5.92
CA ILE A 156 -11.24 -1.63 5.04
C ILE A 156 -12.22 -2.53 5.81
N ASP A 157 -11.73 -3.43 6.66
CA ASP A 157 -12.55 -4.31 7.49
C ASP A 157 -13.33 -3.52 8.55
N ALA A 158 -12.73 -2.49 9.14
CA ALA A 158 -13.44 -1.58 10.04
C ALA A 158 -14.54 -0.80 9.32
N ALA A 159 -14.27 -0.34 8.09
CA ALA A 159 -15.29 0.29 7.24
C ALA A 159 -16.41 -0.70 6.90
N ALA A 160 -16.07 -1.92 6.50
CA ALA A 160 -17.03 -2.98 6.19
C ALA A 160 -17.94 -3.28 7.38
N GLN A 161 -17.38 -3.47 8.57
CA GLN A 161 -18.17 -3.65 9.80
C GLN A 161 -19.08 -2.46 10.08
N ARG A 162 -18.54 -1.24 9.96
CA ARG A 162 -19.29 0.00 10.21
C ARG A 162 -20.47 0.16 9.25
N PHE A 163 -20.32 -0.27 8.01
CA PHE A 163 -21.33 -0.15 6.96
C PHE A 163 -22.16 -1.43 6.76
N GLY A 164 -22.06 -2.40 7.68
CA GLY A 164 -22.91 -3.60 7.69
C GLY A 164 -22.56 -4.65 6.63
N LEU A 165 -21.32 -4.67 6.12
CA LEU A 165 -20.83 -5.68 5.20
C LEU A 165 -20.23 -6.87 5.96
N ALA A 166 -20.41 -8.06 5.39
CA ALA A 166 -19.72 -9.25 5.86
C ALA A 166 -18.21 -9.16 5.57
N LEU A 167 -17.41 -9.52 6.57
CA LEU A 167 -15.96 -9.64 6.43
C LEU A 167 -15.62 -10.82 5.52
N THR A 168 -14.73 -10.60 4.56
CA THR A 168 -14.13 -11.67 3.77
C THR A 168 -12.76 -12.02 4.32
N PRO A 169 -12.26 -13.26 4.16
CA PRO A 169 -10.87 -13.56 4.44
C PRO A 169 -9.91 -12.73 3.57
N PRO A 170 -8.67 -12.48 4.00
CA PRO A 170 -7.62 -11.95 3.13
C PRO A 170 -7.26 -12.94 2.02
N ALA A 171 -7.14 -12.45 0.79
CA ALA A 171 -6.87 -13.27 -0.40
C ALA A 171 -5.41 -13.22 -0.87
N LEU A 172 -4.61 -12.30 -0.29
CA LEU A 172 -3.21 -12.10 -0.69
C LEU A 172 -2.27 -13.18 -0.15
N PRO A 173 -1.16 -13.46 -0.88
CA PRO A 173 -0.08 -14.31 -0.38
C PRO A 173 0.44 -13.87 0.99
N SER A 174 0.96 -14.84 1.76
CA SER A 174 1.47 -14.56 3.10
C SER A 174 2.72 -13.68 3.07
N ALA A 175 2.95 -12.92 4.15
CA ALA A 175 4.16 -12.11 4.29
C ALA A 175 5.44 -12.94 4.19
N ARG A 176 5.42 -14.19 4.67
CA ARG A 176 6.55 -15.12 4.55
C ARG A 176 6.87 -15.42 3.08
N GLN A 177 5.85 -15.68 2.26
CA GLN A 177 6.04 -15.93 0.82
C GLN A 177 6.58 -14.68 0.12
N ALA A 178 6.04 -13.50 0.43
CA ALA A 178 6.55 -12.25 -0.15
C ALA A 178 8.02 -11.99 0.22
N LEU A 179 8.42 -12.19 1.48
CA LEU A 179 9.80 -12.00 1.91
C LEU A 179 10.77 -13.06 1.33
N ALA A 180 10.29 -14.29 1.08
CA ALA A 180 11.08 -15.29 0.37
C ALA A 180 11.42 -14.83 -1.06
N ILE A 181 10.43 -14.35 -1.81
CA ILE A 181 10.64 -13.75 -3.15
C ILE A 181 11.62 -12.57 -3.10
N ALA A 182 11.55 -11.74 -2.05
CA ALA A 182 12.48 -10.63 -1.89
C ALA A 182 13.93 -11.10 -1.62
N ALA A 183 14.10 -12.24 -0.92
CA ALA A 183 15.41 -12.78 -0.57
C ALA A 183 16.14 -13.39 -1.79
N GLU A 184 15.40 -13.81 -2.81
CA GLU A 184 15.92 -14.40 -4.06
C GLU A 184 16.38 -13.36 -5.08
N ALA A 185 16.60 -12.11 -4.65
CA ALA A 185 17.07 -11.05 -5.53
C ALA A 185 18.37 -11.44 -6.26
N GLY A 186 18.30 -11.60 -7.59
CA GLY A 186 19.40 -12.20 -8.34
C GLY A 186 20.70 -11.38 -8.42
N SER A 187 20.65 -10.06 -8.30
CA SER A 187 21.87 -9.22 -8.31
C SER A 187 21.75 -7.99 -7.42
N PRO A 188 22.86 -7.40 -6.93
CA PRO A 188 22.83 -6.18 -6.12
C PRO A 188 22.15 -4.99 -6.82
N ALA A 189 22.17 -4.95 -8.16
CA ALA A 189 21.49 -3.89 -8.92
C ALA A 189 19.96 -4.06 -8.87
N VAL A 190 19.47 -5.30 -9.00
CA VAL A 190 18.06 -5.66 -8.89
C VAL A 190 17.57 -5.46 -7.46
N GLU A 191 18.35 -5.86 -6.46
CA GLU A 191 18.05 -5.60 -5.04
C GLU A 191 17.84 -4.10 -4.79
N ARG A 192 18.76 -3.24 -5.22
CA ARG A 192 18.59 -1.78 -5.05
C ARG A 192 17.36 -1.22 -5.75
N ALA A 193 17.04 -1.74 -6.92
CA ALA A 193 15.83 -1.34 -7.65
C ALA A 193 14.57 -1.79 -6.92
N MET A 194 14.56 -3.01 -6.38
CA MET A 194 13.48 -3.58 -5.59
C MET A 194 13.25 -2.77 -4.30
N VAL A 195 14.31 -2.48 -3.55
CA VAL A 195 14.23 -1.62 -2.35
C VAL A 195 13.70 -0.23 -2.70
N PHE A 196 14.19 0.38 -3.79
CA PHE A 196 13.67 1.66 -4.26
C PHE A 196 12.17 1.57 -4.57
N GLY A 197 11.75 0.54 -5.31
CA GLY A 197 10.35 0.32 -5.67
C GLY A 197 9.44 0.20 -4.44
N ALA A 198 9.89 -0.60 -3.46
CA ALA A 198 9.20 -0.77 -2.18
C ALA A 198 9.06 0.57 -1.43
N GLN A 199 10.16 1.32 -1.32
CA GLN A 199 10.17 2.62 -0.65
C GLN A 199 9.22 3.62 -1.32
N GLN A 200 9.23 3.72 -2.65
CA GLN A 200 8.36 4.65 -3.38
C GLN A 200 6.88 4.34 -3.17
N LEU A 201 6.50 3.06 -3.12
CA LEU A 201 5.13 2.67 -2.81
C LEU A 201 4.74 3.07 -1.38
N LEU A 202 5.58 2.80 -0.39
CA LEU A 202 5.31 3.15 1.00
C LEU A 202 5.21 4.67 1.20
N VAL A 203 6.01 5.47 0.47
CA VAL A 203 5.85 6.93 0.44
C VAL A 203 4.46 7.34 -0.03
N GLN A 204 3.90 6.69 -1.06
CA GLN A 204 2.54 7.00 -1.52
C GLN A 204 1.50 6.64 -0.46
N HIS A 205 1.61 5.46 0.16
CA HIS A 205 0.68 5.07 1.23
C HIS A 205 0.77 6.03 2.42
N ARG A 206 1.98 6.34 2.90
CA ARG A 206 2.19 7.29 4.00
C ARG A 206 1.61 8.67 3.67
N GLY A 207 1.82 9.16 2.46
CA GLY A 207 1.23 10.42 1.99
C GLY A 207 -0.30 10.39 1.98
N LEU A 208 -0.91 9.27 1.58
CA LEU A 208 -2.37 9.10 1.62
C LEU A 208 -2.89 9.19 3.06
N TRP A 209 -2.22 8.52 4.00
CA TRP A 209 -2.63 8.53 5.40
C TRP A 209 -2.52 9.92 6.03
N GLY A 210 -1.45 10.67 5.73
CA GLY A 210 -1.34 12.07 6.14
C GLY A 210 -2.43 12.96 5.54
N LEU A 211 -2.81 12.74 4.27
CA LEU A 211 -3.93 13.45 3.65
C LEU A 211 -5.26 13.15 4.35
N LEU A 212 -5.52 11.88 4.68
CA LEU A 212 -6.74 11.46 5.37
C LEU A 212 -6.80 11.99 6.81
N GLU A 213 -5.67 12.05 7.51
CA GLU A 213 -5.56 12.69 8.83
C GLU A 213 -5.92 14.18 8.75
N ALA A 214 -5.30 14.92 7.82
CA ALA A 214 -5.59 16.34 7.61
C ALA A 214 -7.07 16.59 7.24
N ARG A 215 -7.70 15.70 6.46
CA ARG A 215 -9.14 15.77 6.16
C ARG A 215 -10.00 15.57 7.41
N SER A 216 -9.63 14.63 8.27
CA SER A 216 -10.32 14.38 9.54
C SER A 216 -10.20 15.59 10.47
N GLU A 217 -9.03 16.23 10.52
CA GLU A 217 -8.78 17.46 11.30
C GLU A 217 -9.57 18.65 10.77
N ALA A 218 -9.55 18.90 9.46
CA ALA A 218 -10.28 19.99 8.83
C ALA A 218 -11.79 19.92 9.09
N ARG A 219 -12.37 18.71 9.17
CA ARG A 219 -13.79 18.55 9.58
C ARG A 219 -14.02 18.93 11.04
N ALA A 220 -13.07 18.63 11.92
CA ALA A 220 -13.18 18.91 13.34
C ALA A 220 -13.18 20.42 13.63
N GLU A 221 -12.32 21.16 12.93
CA GLU A 221 -12.19 22.61 13.05
C GLU A 221 -13.45 23.36 12.61
N VAL A 222 -14.20 22.84 11.63
CA VAL A 222 -15.46 23.45 11.17
C VAL A 222 -16.58 23.41 12.23
N PHE A 223 -16.47 22.52 13.22
CA PHE A 223 -17.45 22.36 14.30
C PHE A 223 -16.92 22.78 15.69
N ALA A 224 -15.71 23.34 15.76
CA ALA A 224 -15.11 23.92 16.97
C ALA A 224 -15.42 25.42 17.07
#